data_AF-A0A226N2K2-F1
#
_entry.id   AF-A0A226N2K2-F1
#
_cell.length_a   1.000
_cell.length_b   1.000
_cell.length_c   1.000
_cell.angle_alpha   90.00
_cell.angle_beta   90.00
_cell.angle_gamma   90.00
#
_symmetry.space_group_name_H-M   'P 1'
#
loop_
_entity.id
_entity.type
_entity.pdbx_description
1 polymer ?
#
loop_
_entity_poly.entity_id
_entity_poly.type
_entity_poly.pdbx_seq_one_letter_code
_entity_poly.pdbx_strand_id
1 'polypeptide(L)'
;MEALFDERSNDYFSIDPQTGSVVTARSLDRETKDTHVLKVTASDHGSPRRRSATTYLTVTVSDTNDHEPVFEQPEYRESIRENLEVGYEVLTIRATDGDAPANANMLYRLLEPGAGDGVFEIDPRSGVVRTRAPVDREEVSEYHLVVEANDQGKDPGPRSATAMVHITVEDENDNYPQFSEKRYLVQVQEDAPVNSQILQVSSTSTPSLEPLT
;
A
#
# COMPACT_ATOMS: atom_id res chain seq x y z
N MET A 1 26.95 -44.73 -6.00
CA MET A 1 26.72 -43.84 -4.85
C MET A 1 25.25 -43.89 -4.49
N GLU A 2 24.90 -43.67 -3.22
CA GLU A 2 23.51 -43.57 -2.78
C GLU A 2 23.39 -42.38 -1.84
N ALA A 3 22.29 -41.63 -1.94
CA ALA A 3 21.98 -40.57 -1.00
C ALA A 3 20.81 -41.02 -0.13
N LEU A 4 20.95 -40.82 1.17
CA LEU A 4 19.85 -40.91 2.13
C LEU A 4 19.49 -39.49 2.50
N PHE A 5 18.27 -39.09 2.18
CA PHE A 5 17.79 -37.75 2.47
C PHE A 5 17.07 -37.75 3.82
N ASP A 6 16.98 -36.59 4.49
CA ASP A 6 16.06 -36.46 5.62
C ASP A 6 14.60 -36.70 5.15
N GLU A 7 13.69 -37.07 6.05
CA GLU A 7 12.29 -37.38 5.70
C GLU A 7 11.59 -36.22 4.95
N ARG A 8 12.06 -34.98 5.14
CA ARG A 8 11.49 -33.77 4.52
C ARG A 8 12.16 -33.37 3.20
N SER A 9 13.22 -34.06 2.78
CA SER A 9 14.03 -33.74 1.59
C SER A 9 14.13 -34.92 0.62
N ASN A 10 13.63 -36.10 1.03
CA ASN A 10 13.69 -37.36 0.29
C ASN A 10 13.05 -37.32 -1.10
N ASP A 11 12.12 -36.39 -1.31
CA ASP A 11 11.39 -36.24 -2.56
C ASP A 11 11.85 -35.05 -3.42
N TYR A 12 12.73 -34.18 -2.88
CA TYR A 12 13.14 -32.94 -3.56
C TYR A 12 14.41 -33.10 -4.38
N PHE A 13 15.24 -34.08 -4.08
CA PHE A 13 16.53 -34.30 -4.75
C PHE A 13 16.71 -35.75 -5.15
N SER A 14 17.47 -35.98 -6.23
CA SER A 14 17.89 -37.30 -6.67
C SER A 14 19.39 -37.27 -6.98
N ILE A 15 20.07 -38.40 -6.77
CA ILE A 15 21.49 -38.55 -7.11
C ILE A 15 21.68 -39.67 -8.14
N ASP A 16 22.42 -39.37 -9.20
CA ASP A 16 22.85 -40.37 -10.16
C ASP A 16 23.92 -41.27 -9.49
N PRO A 17 23.68 -42.59 -9.37
CA PRO A 17 24.58 -43.49 -8.68
C PRO A 17 25.92 -43.73 -9.40
N GLN A 18 26.00 -43.47 -10.72
CA GLN A 18 27.19 -43.64 -11.54
C GLN A 18 28.02 -42.36 -11.60
N THR A 19 27.38 -41.21 -11.82
CA THR A 19 28.08 -39.93 -12.00
C THR A 19 28.21 -39.12 -10.71
N GLY A 20 27.38 -39.39 -9.70
CA GLY A 20 27.28 -38.59 -8.49
C GLY A 20 26.56 -37.25 -8.69
N SER A 21 25.97 -37.01 -9.87
CA SER A 21 25.21 -35.79 -10.16
C SER A 21 23.97 -35.70 -9.29
N VAL A 22 23.81 -34.61 -8.53
CA VAL A 22 22.62 -34.34 -7.72
C VAL A 22 21.73 -33.36 -8.47
N VAL A 23 20.46 -33.72 -8.65
CA VAL A 23 19.47 -32.92 -9.38
C VAL A 23 18.23 -32.69 -8.52
N THR A 24 17.52 -31.61 -8.77
CA THR A 24 16.18 -31.37 -8.20
C THR A 24 15.17 -32.34 -8.82
N ALA A 25 14.44 -33.07 -7.99
CA ALA A 25 13.38 -33.99 -8.41
C ALA A 25 11.97 -33.35 -8.36
N ARG A 26 11.82 -32.25 -7.61
CA ARG A 26 10.60 -31.44 -7.49
C ARG A 26 10.94 -29.94 -7.45
N SER A 27 9.95 -29.09 -7.63
CA SER A 27 10.08 -27.65 -7.41
C SER A 27 10.49 -27.38 -5.96
N LEU A 28 11.42 -26.44 -5.80
CA LEU A 28 11.82 -25.92 -4.50
C LEU A 28 11.05 -24.61 -4.27
N ASP A 29 10.73 -24.36 -3.01
CA ASP A 29 10.00 -23.17 -2.55
C ASP A 29 10.66 -22.74 -1.25
N ARG A 30 11.25 -21.54 -1.25
CA ARG A 30 12.05 -21.04 -0.12
C ARG A 30 11.14 -20.72 1.06
N GLU A 31 9.93 -20.21 0.80
CA GLU A 31 8.91 -19.84 1.78
C GLU A 31 8.41 -21.09 2.52
N THR A 32 8.42 -22.25 1.87
CA THR A 32 8.19 -23.55 2.53
C THR A 32 9.42 -24.06 3.28
N LYS A 33 10.60 -24.09 2.64
CA LYS A 33 11.86 -24.56 3.24
C LYS A 33 13.08 -23.99 2.52
N ASP A 34 13.87 -23.17 3.23
CA ASP A 34 15.04 -22.50 2.68
C ASP A 34 16.34 -23.34 2.65
N THR A 35 16.40 -24.44 3.40
CA THR A 35 17.64 -25.21 3.59
C THR A 35 17.36 -26.70 3.69
N HIS A 36 18.07 -27.49 2.88
CA HIS A 36 18.03 -28.95 2.91
C HIS A 36 19.41 -29.53 3.24
N VAL A 37 19.46 -30.55 4.10
CA VAL A 37 20.71 -31.26 4.45
C VAL A 37 20.60 -32.70 3.99
N LEU A 38 21.44 -33.09 3.03
CA LEU A 38 21.42 -34.39 2.38
C LEU A 38 22.61 -35.22 2.86
N LYS A 39 22.39 -36.46 3.31
CA LYS A 39 23.47 -37.37 3.71
C LYS A 39 23.86 -38.24 2.52
N VAL A 40 25.03 -37.98 1.94
CA VAL A 40 25.52 -38.67 0.75
C VAL A 40 26.51 -39.75 1.15
N THR A 41 26.32 -40.97 0.65
CA THR A 41 27.21 -42.12 0.93
C THR A 41 27.76 -42.70 -0.37
N ALA A 42 29.09 -42.79 -0.46
CA ALA A 42 29.78 -43.52 -1.51
C ALA A 42 30.24 -44.88 -0.97
N SER A 43 30.03 -45.96 -1.73
CA SER A 43 30.49 -47.31 -1.40
C SER A 43 31.25 -47.90 -2.58
N ASP A 44 32.31 -48.64 -2.30
CA ASP A 44 33.01 -49.45 -3.31
C ASP A 44 32.25 -50.76 -3.62
N HIS A 45 32.74 -51.50 -4.63
CA HIS A 45 32.23 -52.80 -5.05
C HIS A 45 32.97 -53.98 -4.41
N GLY A 46 33.65 -53.78 -3.26
CA GLY A 46 34.46 -54.81 -2.62
C GLY A 46 33.68 -56.07 -2.22
N SER A 47 34.30 -57.24 -2.36
CA SER A 47 33.81 -58.54 -1.88
C SER A 47 34.93 -59.32 -1.20
N PRO A 48 34.77 -59.88 0.01
CA PRO A 48 33.52 -59.98 0.77
C PRO A 48 33.14 -58.72 1.57
N ARG A 49 34.06 -57.75 1.70
CA ARG A 49 33.82 -56.52 2.47
C ARG A 49 33.79 -55.29 1.57
N ARG A 50 32.71 -54.53 1.65
CA ARG A 50 32.59 -53.19 1.05
C ARG A 50 33.09 -52.12 2.02
N ARG A 51 33.66 -51.04 1.49
CA ARG A 51 33.98 -49.83 2.25
C ARG A 51 33.08 -48.69 1.81
N SER A 52 32.66 -47.87 2.77
CA SER A 52 31.82 -46.70 2.52
C SER A 52 32.37 -45.45 3.20
N ALA A 53 32.14 -44.30 2.57
CA ALA A 53 32.39 -42.98 3.13
C ALA A 53 31.10 -42.15 3.03
N THR A 54 30.85 -41.34 4.05
CA THR A 54 29.63 -40.52 4.15
C THR A 54 30.01 -39.06 4.35
N THR A 55 29.27 -38.16 3.70
CA THR A 55 29.36 -36.72 3.88
C THR A 55 27.96 -36.09 3.94
N TYR A 56 27.88 -34.81 4.31
CA TYR A 56 26.66 -34.02 4.27
C TYR A 56 26.77 -32.93 3.20
N LEU A 57 25.71 -32.78 2.41
CA LEU A 57 25.53 -31.72 1.42
C LEU A 57 24.43 -30.79 1.92
N THR A 58 24.77 -29.53 2.19
CA THR A 58 23.79 -28.49 2.51
C THR A 58 23.40 -27.75 1.24
N VAL A 59 22.12 -27.74 0.91
CA VAL A 59 21.53 -26.99 -0.20
C VAL A 59 20.73 -25.84 0.39
N THR A 60 21.13 -24.61 0.08
CA THR A 60 20.39 -23.39 0.43
C THR A 60 19.61 -22.92 -0.79
N VAL A 61 18.30 -22.71 -0.62
CA VAL A 61 17.39 -22.21 -1.66
C VAL A 61 17.45 -20.69 -1.63
N SER A 62 17.84 -20.09 -2.76
CA SER A 62 17.80 -18.64 -2.93
C SER A 62 16.37 -18.17 -3.21
N ASP A 63 16.04 -16.99 -2.71
CA ASP A 63 14.77 -16.31 -2.91
C ASP A 63 14.56 -15.88 -4.36
N THR A 64 13.32 -15.94 -4.83
CA THR A 64 12.84 -15.34 -6.08
C THR A 64 11.62 -14.48 -5.76
N ASN A 65 11.34 -13.45 -6.56
CA ASN A 65 10.18 -12.58 -6.32
C ASN A 65 8.89 -13.27 -6.82
N ASP A 66 8.36 -14.21 -6.07
CA ASP A 66 7.21 -15.02 -6.46
C ASP A 66 5.93 -14.74 -5.66
N HIS A 67 6.02 -13.94 -4.59
CA HIS A 67 4.88 -13.34 -3.92
C HIS A 67 4.62 -11.93 -4.44
N GLU A 68 3.38 -11.49 -4.37
CA GLU A 68 3.01 -10.10 -4.68
C GLU A 68 2.65 -9.36 -3.39
N PRO A 69 2.80 -8.02 -3.36
CA PRO A 69 2.30 -7.22 -2.26
C PRO A 69 0.82 -7.48 -1.96
N VAL A 70 0.48 -7.63 -0.69
CA VAL A 70 -0.90 -7.80 -0.22
C VAL A 70 -1.22 -6.72 0.80
N PHE A 71 -2.21 -5.89 0.51
CA PHE A 71 -2.70 -4.90 1.47
C PHE A 71 -3.46 -5.55 2.63
N GLU A 72 -3.36 -4.96 3.82
CA GLU A 72 -4.14 -5.41 5.00
C GLU A 72 -5.66 -5.34 4.74
N GLN A 73 -6.09 -4.37 3.91
CA GLN A 73 -7.48 -4.18 3.51
C GLN A 73 -7.56 -3.87 2.01
N PRO A 74 -8.59 -4.35 1.30
CA PRO A 74 -8.81 -4.01 -0.11
C PRO A 74 -9.29 -2.56 -0.30
N GLU A 75 -9.93 -1.99 0.73
CA GLU A 75 -10.42 -0.61 0.75
C GLU A 75 -10.15 -0.01 2.14
N TYR A 76 -9.65 1.23 2.17
CA TYR A 76 -9.47 2.05 3.36
C TYR A 76 -10.46 3.20 3.32
N ARG A 77 -11.08 3.53 4.46
CA ARG A 77 -12.07 4.61 4.57
C ARG A 77 -11.68 5.51 5.73
N GLU A 78 -11.68 6.81 5.50
CA GLU A 78 -11.37 7.80 6.52
C GLU A 78 -12.23 9.05 6.34
N SER A 79 -12.53 9.71 7.45
CA SER A 79 -13.24 10.99 7.44
C SER A 79 -12.32 12.07 8.00
N ILE A 80 -12.14 13.15 7.24
CA ILE A 80 -11.29 14.28 7.63
C ILE A 80 -12.13 15.55 7.65
N ARG A 81 -11.77 16.49 8.50
CA ARG A 81 -12.38 17.83 8.44
C ARG A 81 -11.77 18.63 7.31
N GLU A 82 -12.50 19.59 6.78
CA GLU A 82 -11.91 20.63 5.94
C GLU A 82 -11.00 21.56 6.74
N ASN A 83 -10.28 22.46 6.05
CA ASN A 83 -9.37 23.44 6.65
C ASN A 83 -8.20 22.86 7.47
N LEU A 84 -7.85 21.59 7.25
CA LEU A 84 -6.66 20.97 7.83
C LEU A 84 -5.38 21.63 7.34
N GLU A 85 -4.36 21.67 8.21
CA GLU A 85 -3.03 22.12 7.82
C GLU A 85 -2.45 21.22 6.72
N VAL A 86 -1.71 21.81 5.79
CA VAL A 86 -0.93 21.05 4.81
C VAL A 86 0.11 20.21 5.56
N GLY A 87 0.20 18.93 5.23
CA GLY A 87 1.03 17.93 5.91
C GLY A 87 0.31 17.15 7.00
N TYR A 88 -1.00 17.35 7.18
CA TYR A 88 -1.80 16.56 8.11
C TYR A 88 -1.81 15.08 7.71
N GLU A 89 -1.56 14.20 8.68
CA GLU A 89 -1.58 12.75 8.47
C GLU A 89 -3.03 12.25 8.49
N VAL A 90 -3.50 11.80 7.32
CA VAL A 90 -4.88 11.32 7.14
C VAL A 90 -5.00 9.89 7.64
N LEU A 91 -4.18 8.99 7.10
CA LEU A 91 -4.17 7.57 7.46
C LEU A 91 -2.85 6.92 7.05
N THR A 92 -2.62 5.69 7.52
CA THR A 92 -1.47 4.88 7.11
C THR A 92 -1.94 3.64 6.35
N ILE A 93 -1.43 3.48 5.13
CA ILE A 93 -1.64 2.30 4.30
C ILE A 93 -0.55 1.26 4.59
N ARG A 94 -0.94 -0.02 4.63
CA ARG A 94 -0.01 -1.13 4.87
C ARG A 94 -0.23 -2.26 3.89
N ALA A 95 0.88 -2.73 3.31
CA ALA A 95 0.98 -3.95 2.54
C ALA A 95 2.15 -4.80 3.05
N THR A 96 2.01 -6.12 2.91
CA THR A 96 3.01 -7.13 3.25
C THR A 96 3.37 -7.94 2.02
N ASP A 97 4.58 -8.46 1.99
CA ASP A 97 5.07 -9.33 0.94
C ASP A 97 5.72 -10.58 1.57
N GLY A 98 5.47 -11.75 0.99
CA GLY A 98 5.89 -13.05 1.52
C GLY A 98 7.36 -13.39 1.25
N ASP A 99 8.00 -12.67 0.33
CA ASP A 99 9.36 -12.94 -0.11
C ASP A 99 10.41 -12.51 0.93
N ALA A 100 11.68 -12.84 0.70
CA ALA A 100 12.75 -12.39 1.59
C ALA A 100 12.88 -10.84 1.52
N PRO A 101 13.44 -10.18 2.56
CA PRO A 101 13.51 -8.71 2.62
C PRO A 101 14.17 -8.00 1.43
N ALA A 102 14.98 -8.71 0.64
CA ALA A 102 15.59 -8.16 -0.57
C ALA A 102 14.59 -8.00 -1.73
N ASN A 103 13.55 -8.83 -1.77
CA ASN A 103 12.47 -8.82 -2.76
C ASN A 103 11.21 -8.15 -2.18
N ALA A 104 10.91 -8.38 -0.90
CA ALA A 104 9.77 -7.80 -0.18
C ALA A 104 9.89 -6.30 0.23
N ASN A 105 10.91 -5.58 -0.24
CA ASN A 105 11.05 -4.16 0.08
C ASN A 105 10.00 -3.33 -0.68
N MET A 106 9.12 -2.66 0.05
CA MET A 106 7.92 -2.01 -0.51
C MET A 106 8.13 -0.52 -0.79
N LEU A 107 7.59 -0.04 -1.90
CA LEU A 107 7.35 1.37 -2.16
C LEU A 107 5.87 1.65 -2.45
N TYR A 108 5.35 2.73 -1.88
CA TYR A 108 3.97 3.18 -2.08
C TYR A 108 3.90 4.38 -3.01
N ARG A 109 2.84 4.48 -3.80
CA ARG A 109 2.50 5.68 -4.58
C ARG A 109 1.01 5.82 -4.81
N LEU A 110 0.54 7.05 -5.02
CA LEU A 110 -0.79 7.32 -5.54
C LEU A 110 -0.76 7.21 -7.07
N LEU A 111 -1.71 6.47 -7.64
CA LEU A 111 -1.88 6.38 -9.08
C LEU A 111 -2.71 7.56 -9.60
N GLU A 112 -2.37 8.03 -10.81
CA GLU A 112 -3.12 9.07 -11.51
C GLU A 112 -3.95 8.48 -12.66
N PRO A 113 -5.16 9.02 -12.94
CA PRO A 113 -5.85 10.06 -12.19
C PRO A 113 -6.38 9.51 -10.86
N GLY A 114 -6.06 10.16 -9.74
CA GLY A 114 -6.45 9.63 -8.43
C GLY A 114 -5.67 10.12 -7.22
N ALA A 115 -4.68 11.02 -7.33
CA ALA A 115 -4.07 11.64 -6.15
C ALA A 115 -4.91 12.80 -5.56
N GLY A 116 -6.22 12.78 -5.80
CA GLY A 116 -7.13 13.89 -5.49
C GLY A 116 -6.68 15.19 -6.17
N ASP A 117 -6.28 15.13 -7.45
CA ASP A 117 -5.75 16.27 -8.20
C ASP A 117 -4.57 17.01 -7.53
N GLY A 118 -3.76 16.25 -6.76
CA GLY A 118 -2.60 16.77 -6.06
C GLY A 118 -2.90 17.31 -4.66
N VAL A 119 -4.13 17.13 -4.16
CA VAL A 119 -4.52 17.43 -2.78
C VAL A 119 -3.88 16.47 -1.78
N PHE A 120 -3.62 15.23 -2.17
CA PHE A 120 -2.98 14.23 -1.30
C PHE A 120 -1.63 13.78 -1.83
N GLU A 121 -0.78 13.37 -0.90
CA GLU A 121 0.48 12.67 -1.18
C GLU A 121 0.63 11.46 -0.26
N ILE A 122 1.47 10.51 -0.66
CA ILE A 122 1.81 9.35 0.17
C ILE A 122 3.32 9.28 0.34
N ASP A 123 3.77 9.04 1.57
CA ASP A 123 5.17 8.76 1.82
C ASP A 123 5.52 7.37 1.27
N PRO A 124 6.52 7.26 0.39
CA PRO A 124 6.76 6.04 -0.36
C PRO A 124 7.28 4.89 0.49
N ARG A 125 7.74 5.11 1.73
CA ARG A 125 8.30 4.05 2.59
C ARG A 125 7.39 3.69 3.74
N SER A 126 6.73 4.68 4.33
CA SER A 126 5.87 4.49 5.50
C SER A 126 4.41 4.25 5.14
N GLY A 127 3.99 4.57 3.91
CA GLY A 127 2.59 4.45 3.48
C GLY A 127 1.66 5.48 4.11
N VAL A 128 2.20 6.51 4.78
CA VAL A 128 1.40 7.59 5.39
C VAL A 128 0.87 8.51 4.28
N VAL A 129 -0.45 8.62 4.20
CA VAL A 129 -1.14 9.57 3.32
C VAL A 129 -1.30 10.90 4.06
N ARG A 130 -0.90 12.00 3.40
CA ARG A 130 -0.96 13.35 3.96
C ARG A 130 -1.65 14.33 3.02
N THR A 131 -2.18 15.41 3.57
CA THR A 131 -2.62 16.56 2.79
C THR A 131 -1.41 17.30 2.20
N ARG A 132 -1.47 17.62 0.91
CA ARG A 132 -0.46 18.39 0.15
C ARG A 132 -1.00 19.78 -0.23
N ALA A 133 -2.31 19.93 -0.30
CA ALA A 133 -3.02 21.18 -0.49
C ALA A 133 -4.17 21.31 0.52
N PRO A 134 -4.72 22.52 0.72
CA PRO A 134 -5.93 22.70 1.51
C PRO A 134 -7.08 21.82 0.98
N VAL A 135 -7.88 21.31 1.91
CA VAL A 135 -9.09 20.55 1.62
C VAL A 135 -10.26 21.47 1.92
N ASP A 136 -11.10 21.70 0.92
CA ASP A 136 -12.32 22.51 0.97
C ASP A 136 -13.48 21.60 0.56
N ARG A 137 -14.43 21.40 1.48
CA ARG A 137 -15.54 20.50 1.23
C ARG A 137 -16.51 21.08 0.21
N GLU A 138 -16.66 22.39 0.15
CA GLU A 138 -17.52 23.05 -0.84
C GLU A 138 -16.97 22.90 -2.27
N GLU A 139 -15.66 22.66 -2.41
CA GLU A 139 -15.04 22.30 -3.69
C GLU A 139 -15.19 20.80 -3.97
N VAL A 140 -14.77 19.94 -3.03
CA VAL A 140 -14.82 18.47 -3.16
C VAL A 140 -15.16 17.81 -1.82
N SER A 141 -16.30 17.14 -1.74
CA SER A 141 -16.76 16.48 -0.51
C SER A 141 -16.23 15.05 -0.32
N GLU A 142 -15.77 14.40 -1.38
CA GLU A 142 -15.25 13.03 -1.36
C GLU A 142 -14.08 12.84 -2.33
N TYR A 143 -13.04 12.14 -1.87
CA TYR A 143 -11.91 11.74 -2.69
C TYR A 143 -11.80 10.21 -2.75
N HIS A 144 -11.61 9.71 -3.96
CA HIS A 144 -11.31 8.30 -4.22
C HIS A 144 -9.89 8.18 -4.76
N LEU A 145 -8.97 7.72 -3.91
CA LEU A 145 -7.58 7.52 -4.28
C LEU A 145 -7.32 6.04 -4.59
N VAL A 146 -6.39 5.80 -5.51
CA VAL A 146 -5.87 4.46 -5.77
C VAL A 146 -4.42 4.43 -5.36
N VAL A 147 -4.11 3.63 -4.33
CA VAL A 147 -2.74 3.44 -3.84
C VAL A 147 -2.18 2.19 -4.51
N GLU A 148 -0.97 2.29 -5.04
CA GLU A 148 -0.18 1.15 -5.48
C GLU A 148 0.91 0.87 -4.45
N ALA A 149 1.05 -0.40 -4.07
CA ALA A 149 2.20 -0.94 -3.36
C ALA A 149 3.02 -1.76 -4.35
N ASN A 150 4.30 -1.44 -4.50
CA ASN A 150 5.21 -2.10 -5.42
C ASN A 150 6.41 -2.65 -4.64
N ASP A 151 6.65 -3.94 -4.76
CA ASP A 151 7.88 -4.54 -4.25
C ASP A 151 9.08 -4.07 -5.10
N GLN A 152 10.30 -4.38 -4.66
CA GLN A 152 11.54 -4.05 -5.39
C GLN A 152 12.29 -5.31 -5.85
N GLY A 153 11.56 -6.41 -6.04
CA GLY A 153 12.09 -7.68 -6.50
C GLY A 153 12.70 -7.60 -7.90
N LYS A 154 13.72 -8.41 -8.15
CA LYS A 154 14.51 -8.34 -9.41
C LYS A 154 14.28 -9.48 -10.39
N ASP A 155 13.94 -10.67 -9.90
CA ASP A 155 13.77 -11.87 -10.73
C ASP A 155 12.50 -12.60 -10.27
N PRO A 156 11.45 -12.69 -11.10
CA PRO A 156 11.35 -12.28 -12.50
C PRO A 156 11.22 -10.76 -12.74
N GLY A 157 11.09 -9.97 -11.67
CA GLY A 157 10.91 -8.52 -11.71
C GLY A 157 9.96 -8.08 -10.60
N PRO A 158 9.73 -6.77 -10.45
CA PRO A 158 8.93 -6.26 -9.37
C PRO A 158 7.44 -6.53 -9.61
N ARG A 159 6.69 -6.79 -8.55
CA ARG A 159 5.23 -6.97 -8.59
C ARG A 159 4.55 -5.85 -7.82
N SER A 160 3.26 -5.68 -8.08
CA SER A 160 2.47 -4.64 -7.43
C SER A 160 1.04 -5.10 -7.17
N ALA A 161 0.43 -4.45 -6.19
CA ALA A 161 -1.00 -4.52 -5.93
C ALA A 161 -1.56 -3.12 -5.76
N THR A 162 -2.88 -3.00 -5.87
CA THR A 162 -3.59 -1.74 -5.64
C THR A 162 -4.66 -1.90 -4.56
N ALA A 163 -4.92 -0.80 -3.84
CA ALA A 163 -6.01 -0.67 -2.89
C ALA A 163 -6.73 0.68 -3.08
N MET A 164 -8.02 0.70 -2.76
CA MET A 164 -8.82 1.92 -2.81
C MET A 164 -8.75 2.65 -1.46
N VAL A 165 -8.70 3.98 -1.52
CA VAL A 165 -8.82 4.84 -0.33
C VAL A 165 -9.95 5.81 -0.58
N HIS A 166 -10.95 5.80 0.30
CA HIS A 166 -12.07 6.71 0.26
C HIS A 166 -11.96 7.68 1.43
N ILE A 167 -11.81 8.97 1.11
CA ILE A 167 -11.73 10.06 2.08
C ILE A 167 -13.02 10.89 1.96
N THR A 168 -13.78 10.98 3.04
CA THR A 168 -14.94 11.87 3.13
C THR A 168 -14.53 13.15 3.86
N VAL A 169 -14.90 14.31 3.33
CA VAL A 169 -14.64 15.60 3.97
C VAL A 169 -15.87 16.00 4.80
N GLU A 170 -15.66 16.10 6.11
CA GLU A 170 -16.66 16.58 7.07
C GLU A 170 -16.81 18.10 6.98
N ASP A 171 -18.06 18.55 7.02
CA ASP A 171 -18.46 19.97 7.02
C ASP A 171 -18.12 20.62 8.36
N GLU A 172 -17.39 21.72 8.28
CA GLU A 172 -17.27 22.69 9.36
C GLU A 172 -18.09 23.92 8.97
N ASN A 173 -18.92 24.44 9.88
CA ASN A 173 -19.75 25.62 9.59
C ASN A 173 -18.90 26.91 9.53
N ASP A 174 -18.16 27.08 8.44
CA ASP A 174 -17.25 28.19 8.14
C ASP A 174 -17.84 29.18 7.11
N ASN A 175 -18.99 28.83 6.54
CA ASN A 175 -19.75 29.62 5.59
C ASN A 175 -20.63 30.68 6.29
N TYR A 176 -19.99 31.70 6.88
CA TYR A 176 -20.70 32.83 7.47
C TYR A 176 -21.41 33.68 6.40
N PRO A 177 -22.64 34.18 6.66
CA PRO A 177 -23.34 35.05 5.73
C PRO A 177 -22.51 36.30 5.40
N GLN A 178 -22.22 36.51 4.12
CA GLN A 178 -21.56 37.72 3.65
C GLN A 178 -22.58 38.67 3.02
N PHE A 179 -22.52 39.95 3.41
CA PHE A 179 -23.30 41.00 2.77
C PHE A 179 -22.79 41.24 1.34
N SER A 180 -23.70 41.58 0.42
CA SER A 180 -23.34 41.87 -0.99
C SER A 180 -22.34 43.01 -1.14
N GLU A 181 -22.26 43.93 -0.18
CA GLU A 181 -21.32 45.05 -0.18
C GLU A 181 -20.61 45.19 1.17
N LYS A 182 -19.33 45.60 1.16
CA LYS A 182 -18.56 45.90 2.39
C LYS A 182 -19.05 47.15 3.12
N ARG A 183 -19.71 48.06 2.39
CA ARG A 183 -20.31 49.28 2.94
C ARG A 183 -21.44 49.75 2.03
N TYR A 184 -22.63 49.91 2.60
CA TYR A 184 -23.75 50.55 1.91
C TYR A 184 -23.76 52.05 2.24
N LEU A 185 -23.79 52.89 1.20
CA LEU A 185 -23.93 54.34 1.32
C LEU A 185 -25.27 54.75 0.68
N VAL A 186 -26.14 55.38 1.47
CA VAL A 186 -27.46 55.83 1.02
C VAL A 186 -27.69 57.25 1.52
N GLN A 187 -28.27 58.10 0.68
CA GLN A 187 -28.72 59.44 1.05
C GLN A 187 -30.24 59.46 1.12
N VAL A 188 -30.77 60.03 2.20
CA VAL A 188 -32.22 60.23 2.40
C VAL A 188 -32.48 61.72 2.58
N GLN A 189 -33.55 62.23 1.95
CA GLN A 189 -33.95 63.63 2.09
C GLN A 189 -34.55 63.88 3.48
N GLU A 190 -34.41 65.10 4.00
CA GLU A 190 -34.91 65.46 5.34
C GLU A 190 -36.44 65.44 5.45
N ASP A 191 -37.14 65.59 4.32
CA ASP A 191 -38.61 65.61 4.22
C ASP A 191 -39.20 64.22 3.92
N ALA A 192 -38.37 63.16 3.98
CA ALA A 192 -38.82 61.80 3.72
C ALA A 192 -39.98 61.41 4.68
N PRO A 193 -41.14 60.98 4.14
CA PRO A 193 -42.29 60.62 4.95
C PRO A 193 -42.02 59.38 5.82
N VAL A 194 -42.82 59.23 6.88
CA VAL A 194 -42.75 58.06 7.77
C VAL A 194 -42.96 56.78 6.94
N ASN A 195 -42.09 55.79 7.16
CA ASN A 195 -42.03 54.50 6.46
C ASN A 195 -41.44 54.54 5.04
N SER A 196 -40.68 55.57 4.66
CA SER A 196 -39.83 55.49 3.47
C SER A 196 -38.79 54.37 3.59
N GLN A 197 -38.79 53.45 2.63
CA GLN A 197 -37.77 52.40 2.54
C GLN A 197 -36.44 53.01 2.11
N ILE A 198 -35.41 52.85 2.94
CA ILE A 198 -34.08 53.44 2.72
C ILE A 198 -33.18 52.50 1.92
N LEU A 199 -33.12 51.23 2.31
CA LEU A 199 -32.28 50.22 1.69
C LEU A 199 -32.83 48.83 1.99
N GLN A 200 -32.67 47.91 1.04
CA GLN A 200 -32.77 46.48 1.29
C GLN A 200 -31.38 45.88 1.12
N VAL A 201 -30.85 45.28 2.18
CA VAL A 201 -29.58 44.55 2.12
C VAL A 201 -29.86 43.07 1.89
N SER A 202 -28.98 42.42 1.15
CA SER A 202 -28.98 40.98 0.95
C SER A 202 -27.64 40.41 1.41
N SER A 203 -27.69 39.26 2.08
CA SER A 203 -26.53 38.44 2.39
C SER A 203 -26.67 37.10 1.68
N THR A 204 -25.55 36.52 1.25
CA THR A 204 -25.49 35.16 0.73
C THR A 204 -24.64 34.31 1.67
N SER A 205 -25.14 33.13 2.00
CA SER A 205 -24.35 32.02 2.53
C SER A 205 -24.60 30.84 1.61
N THR A 206 -23.54 30.20 1.13
CA THR A 206 -23.63 28.82 0.65
C THR A 206 -24.08 27.98 1.85
N PRO A 207 -25.19 27.23 1.77
CA PRO A 207 -25.55 26.36 2.87
C PRO A 207 -24.46 25.32 3.03
N SER A 208 -23.89 25.23 4.23
CA SER A 208 -23.25 24.01 4.72
C SER A 208 -24.22 22.87 4.41
N LEU A 209 -23.88 22.00 3.45
CA LEU A 209 -24.70 20.84 3.12
C LEU A 209 -24.74 19.97 4.38
N GLU A 210 -25.80 20.14 5.19
CA GLU A 210 -25.99 19.34 6.40
C GLU A 210 -25.89 17.85 6.03
N PRO A 211 -25.22 17.02 6.86
CA PRO A 211 -25.17 15.59 6.62
C PRO A 211 -26.60 15.05 6.63
N LEU A 212 -26.99 14.37 5.54
CA LEU A 212 -28.25 13.65 5.46
C LEU A 212 -28.23 12.55 6.55
N THR A 213 -29.08 12.70 7.55
CA THR A 213 -29.36 11.70 8.61
C THR A 213 -29.94 10.41 8.05
#